data_AF-A0A7D6VGK8-F1
#
_entry.id   AF-A0A7D6VGK8-F1
#
_cell.length_a   1.000
_cell.length_b   1.000
_cell.length_c   1.000
_cell.angle_alpha   90.00
_cell.angle_beta   90.00
_cell.angle_gamma   90.00
#
_symmetry.space_group_name_H-M   'P 1'
#
loop_
_entity.id
_entity.type
_entity.pdbx_description
1 polymer ?
#
loop_
_entity_poly.entity_id
_entity_poly.type
_entity_poly.pdbx_seq_one_letter_code
_entity_poly.pdbx_strand_id
1 'polypeptide(L)'
;MFSQLLGTLSGVIIGGALTFLASYVNERSKWNRAQAARWDERRLLAYADYLIVTRKMHALAGQLVSSRRSTLAPAATHEAELAQLAELELERIQRWQEVQLLGSTHAIEVGDELNRCTWTLEWFAQDKLNSVSDWNLINREAYRLRKDFGTAARLDLGVTGHSLPKPEWLDEWTPRNHLANVRERTQTPPVS
;
A
#
# COMPACT_ATOMS: atom_id res chain seq x y z
N MET A 1 19.68 -60.82 -34.77
CA MET A 1 18.93 -60.57 -33.50
C MET A 1 19.58 -59.50 -32.62
N PHE A 2 20.90 -59.52 -32.36
CA PHE A 2 21.58 -58.53 -31.49
C PHE A 2 21.40 -57.05 -31.91
N SER A 3 21.46 -56.74 -33.22
CA SER A 3 21.29 -55.38 -33.75
C SER A 3 19.89 -54.79 -33.54
N GLN A 4 18.85 -55.63 -33.62
CA GLN A 4 17.47 -55.20 -33.35
C GLN A 4 17.25 -54.90 -31.87
N LEU A 5 17.87 -55.67 -30.98
CA LEU A 5 17.76 -55.48 -29.53
C LEU A 5 18.40 -54.14 -29.10
N LEU A 6 19.56 -53.80 -29.68
CA LEU A 6 20.26 -52.52 -29.44
C LEU A 6 19.44 -51.31 -29.90
N GLY A 7 18.76 -51.41 -31.05
CA GLY A 7 17.87 -50.36 -31.55
C GLY A 7 16.67 -50.11 -30.63
N THR A 8 16.02 -51.18 -30.18
CA THR A 8 14.88 -51.10 -29.25
C THR A 8 15.27 -50.52 -27.89
N LEU A 9 16.42 -50.94 -27.34
CA LEU A 9 16.90 -50.43 -26.06
C LEU A 9 17.24 -48.93 -26.13
N SER A 10 17.85 -48.51 -27.24
CA SER A 10 18.17 -47.10 -27.50
C SER A 10 16.91 -46.25 -27.57
N GLY A 11 15.87 -46.73 -28.25
CA GLY A 11 14.57 -46.04 -28.35
C GLY A 11 13.91 -45.85 -26.98
N VAL A 12 13.95 -46.86 -26.11
CA VAL A 12 13.37 -46.77 -24.75
C VAL A 12 14.15 -45.79 -23.87
N ILE A 13 15.49 -45.81 -23.93
CA ILE A 13 16.32 -44.88 -23.16
C ILE A 13 16.05 -43.44 -23.60
N ILE A 14 16.00 -43.19 -24.92
CA ILE A 14 15.73 -41.86 -25.47
C ILE A 14 14.32 -41.41 -25.09
N GLY A 15 13.31 -42.27 -25.27
CA GLY A 15 11.91 -41.96 -24.93
C GLY A 15 11.71 -41.71 -23.43
N GLY A 16 12.36 -42.52 -22.58
CA GLY A 16 12.36 -42.36 -21.14
C GLY A 16 13.05 -41.07 -20.69
N ALA A 17 14.21 -40.74 -21.26
CA ALA A 17 14.92 -39.50 -20.98
C ALA A 17 14.10 -38.26 -21.39
N LEU A 18 13.49 -38.28 -22.58
CA LEU A 18 12.65 -37.17 -23.06
C LEU A 18 11.43 -36.97 -22.16
N THR A 19 10.79 -38.06 -21.74
CA THR A 19 9.63 -38.04 -20.84
C THR A 19 9.99 -37.53 -19.44
N PHE A 20 11.17 -37.93 -18.93
CA PHE A 20 11.68 -37.45 -17.64
C PHE A 20 11.99 -35.95 -17.67
N LEU A 21 12.69 -35.47 -18.71
CA LEU A 21 12.98 -34.04 -18.90
C LEU A 21 11.71 -33.21 -19.01
N ALA A 22 10.74 -33.67 -19.82
CA ALA A 22 9.44 -32.99 -19.95
C ALA A 22 8.69 -32.92 -18.61
N SER A 23 8.68 -34.02 -17.85
CA SER A 23 8.08 -34.08 -16.52
C SER A 23 8.78 -33.12 -15.55
N TYR A 24 10.11 -33.13 -15.52
CA TYR A 24 10.91 -32.25 -14.64
C TYR A 24 10.68 -30.77 -14.93
N VAL A 25 10.66 -30.36 -16.21
CA VAL A 25 10.37 -28.97 -16.59
C VAL A 25 8.96 -28.56 -16.19
N ASN A 26 7.97 -29.44 -16.36
CA ASN A 26 6.60 -29.16 -15.97
C ASN A 26 6.44 -29.02 -14.44
N GLU A 27 7.05 -29.93 -13.68
CA GLU A 27 7.07 -29.90 -12.21
C GLU A 27 7.72 -28.61 -11.69
N ARG A 28 8.89 -28.25 -12.27
CA ARG A 28 9.61 -27.02 -11.93
C ARG A 28 8.80 -25.77 -12.27
N SER A 29 8.12 -25.76 -13.42
CA SER A 29 7.24 -24.67 -13.83
C SER A 29 6.05 -24.50 -12.87
N LYS A 30 5.41 -25.62 -12.47
CA LYS A 30 4.34 -25.61 -11.47
C LYS A 30 4.83 -25.13 -10.11
N TRP A 31 5.98 -25.61 -9.63
CA TRP A 31 6.58 -25.18 -8.37
C TRP A 31 6.89 -23.68 -8.40
N ASN A 32 7.53 -23.19 -9.46
CA ASN A 32 7.86 -21.76 -9.58
C ASN A 32 6.60 -20.88 -9.58
N ARG A 33 5.52 -21.28 -10.29
CA ARG A 33 4.24 -20.55 -10.27
C ARG A 33 3.59 -20.54 -8.88
N ALA A 34 3.59 -21.68 -8.18
CA ALA A 34 3.02 -21.77 -6.84
C ALA A 34 3.81 -20.98 -5.79
N GLN A 35 5.14 -20.89 -5.94
CA GLN A 35 5.98 -20.05 -5.06
C GLN A 35 5.79 -18.56 -5.39
N ALA A 36 5.76 -18.20 -6.67
CA ALA A 36 5.50 -16.83 -7.09
C ALA A 36 4.18 -16.31 -6.51
N ALA A 37 3.10 -17.07 -6.62
CA ALA A 37 1.80 -16.69 -6.07
C ALA A 37 1.83 -16.43 -4.55
N ARG A 38 2.58 -17.23 -3.78
CA ARG A 38 2.71 -17.00 -2.31
C ARG A 38 3.55 -15.78 -1.97
N TRP A 39 4.59 -15.51 -2.74
CA TRP A 39 5.39 -14.31 -2.55
C TRP A 39 4.59 -13.06 -2.92
N ASP A 40 3.75 -13.12 -3.96
CA ASP A 40 2.84 -12.04 -4.34
C ASP A 40 1.80 -11.75 -3.26
N GLU A 41 1.19 -12.79 -2.69
CA GLU A 41 0.25 -12.65 -1.59
C GLU A 41 0.89 -12.00 -0.35
N ARG A 42 2.10 -12.46 0.03
CA ARG A 42 2.83 -11.86 1.16
C ARG A 42 3.24 -10.41 0.90
N ARG A 43 3.65 -10.08 -0.33
CA ARG A 43 3.97 -8.71 -0.73
C ARG A 43 2.74 -7.81 -0.64
N LEU A 44 1.60 -8.28 -1.15
CA LEU A 44 0.34 -7.55 -1.07
C LEU A 44 -0.05 -7.26 0.39
N LEU A 45 0.05 -8.26 1.27
CA LEU A 45 -0.24 -8.08 2.70
C LEU A 45 0.71 -7.07 3.34
N ALA A 46 2.02 -7.19 3.13
CA ALA A 46 3.01 -6.25 3.66
C ALA A 46 2.73 -4.80 3.23
N TYR A 47 2.45 -4.59 1.94
CA TYR A 47 2.09 -3.27 1.42
C TYR A 47 0.78 -2.72 2.02
N ALA A 48 -0.24 -3.57 2.13
CA ALA A 48 -1.55 -3.18 2.66
C ALA A 48 -1.47 -2.83 4.15
N ASP A 49 -0.83 -3.68 4.95
CA ASP A 49 -0.74 -3.49 6.40
C ASP A 49 0.06 -2.24 6.75
N TYR A 50 1.16 -1.98 6.04
CA TYR A 50 1.93 -0.73 6.17
C TYR A 50 1.09 0.51 5.83
N LEU A 51 0.31 0.49 4.76
CA LEU A 51 -0.59 1.61 4.41
C LEU A 51 -1.70 1.81 5.45
N ILE A 52 -2.26 0.73 5.98
CA ILE A 52 -3.33 0.76 6.97
C ILE A 52 -2.83 1.43 8.26
N VAL A 53 -1.71 0.97 8.82
CA VAL A 53 -1.17 1.55 10.06
C VAL A 53 -0.76 3.01 9.87
N THR A 54 -0.11 3.33 8.73
CA THR A 54 0.23 4.72 8.39
C THR A 54 -1.02 5.62 8.30
N ARG A 55 -2.12 5.11 7.73
CA ARG A 55 -3.38 5.86 7.68
C ARG A 55 -3.98 6.06 9.07
N LYS A 56 -3.93 5.06 9.95
CA LYS A 56 -4.38 5.18 11.34
C LYS A 56 -3.60 6.28 12.06
N MET A 57 -2.28 6.29 11.92
CA MET A 57 -1.43 7.35 12.49
C MET A 57 -1.82 8.74 11.99
N HIS A 58 -1.98 8.91 10.68
CA HIS A 58 -2.33 10.23 10.10
C HIS A 58 -3.72 10.70 10.56
N ALA A 59 -4.68 9.77 10.70
CA ALA A 59 -6.01 10.11 11.20
C ALA A 59 -5.97 10.58 12.66
N LEU A 60 -5.23 9.86 13.52
CA LEU A 60 -5.08 10.20 14.93
C LEU A 60 -4.31 11.52 15.12
N ALA A 61 -3.23 11.72 14.36
CA ALA A 61 -2.50 13.00 14.32
C ALA A 61 -3.43 14.16 13.92
N GLY A 62 -4.28 13.97 12.91
CA GLY A 62 -5.25 14.96 12.49
C GLY A 62 -6.30 15.28 13.55
N GLN A 63 -6.79 14.27 14.27
CA GLN A 63 -7.70 14.46 15.40
C GLN A 63 -7.05 15.27 16.52
N LEU A 64 -5.81 14.92 16.90
CA LEU A 64 -5.03 15.59 17.94
C LEU A 64 -4.75 17.06 17.64
N VAL A 65 -4.45 17.38 16.37
CA VAL A 65 -4.22 18.75 15.92
C VAL A 65 -5.54 19.53 15.86
N SER A 66 -6.62 18.89 15.40
CA SER A 66 -7.93 19.54 15.29
C SER A 66 -8.55 19.82 16.66
N SER A 67 -8.43 18.90 17.63
CA SER A 67 -8.97 19.07 18.98
C SER A 67 -8.32 20.25 19.69
N ARG A 68 -7.00 20.39 19.59
CA ARG A 68 -6.24 21.53 20.14
C ARG A 68 -6.60 22.88 19.53
N ARG A 69 -6.92 22.90 18.23
CA ARG A 69 -7.32 24.12 17.52
C ARG A 69 -8.80 24.47 17.72
N SER A 70 -9.59 23.58 18.31
CA SER A 70 -11.01 23.81 18.55
C SER A 70 -11.21 24.80 19.69
N THR A 71 -11.90 25.91 19.42
CA THR A 71 -12.35 26.85 20.45
C THR A 71 -13.66 26.41 21.13
N LEU A 72 -14.26 25.32 20.66
CA LEU A 72 -15.58 24.83 21.08
C LEU A 72 -15.49 23.70 22.11
N ALA A 73 -14.32 23.10 22.28
CA ALA A 73 -14.09 22.00 23.22
C ALA A 73 -13.31 22.48 24.45
N PRO A 74 -13.62 21.99 25.65
CA PRO A 74 -12.76 22.18 26.82
C PRO A 74 -11.34 21.70 26.51
N ALA A 75 -10.33 22.30 27.14
CA ALA A 75 -8.95 21.84 27.03
C ALA A 75 -8.87 20.37 27.47
N ALA A 76 -8.74 19.47 26.50
CA ALA A 76 -8.63 18.04 26.75
C ALA A 76 -7.16 17.65 26.96
N THR A 77 -6.93 16.77 27.93
CA THR A 77 -5.66 16.07 28.06
C THR A 77 -5.59 15.00 26.96
N HIS A 78 -4.49 14.94 26.22
CA HIS A 78 -4.32 14.06 25.07
C HIS A 78 -3.38 12.88 25.33
N GLU A 79 -3.18 12.51 26.60
CA GLU A 79 -2.20 11.49 26.99
C GLU A 79 -2.53 10.11 26.41
N ALA A 80 -3.80 9.72 26.41
CA ALA A 80 -4.24 8.43 25.90
C ALA A 80 -4.06 8.33 24.38
N GLU A 81 -4.40 9.39 23.64
CA GLU A 81 -4.23 9.47 22.20
C GLU A 81 -2.75 9.53 21.80
N LEU A 82 -1.91 10.20 22.59
CA LEU A 82 -0.45 10.20 22.38
C LEU A 82 0.16 8.82 22.65
N ALA A 83 -0.31 8.11 23.67
CA ALA A 83 0.10 6.73 23.91
C ALA A 83 -0.34 5.81 22.76
N GLN A 84 -1.57 5.94 22.28
CA GLN A 84 -2.06 5.21 21.11
C GLN A 84 -1.26 5.54 19.84
N LEU A 85 -0.83 6.79 19.65
CA LEU A 85 0.02 7.18 18.53
C LEU A 85 1.39 6.49 18.60
N ALA A 86 1.97 6.36 19.80
CA ALA A 86 3.22 5.64 20.02
C ALA A 86 3.09 4.14 19.73
N GLU A 87 1.97 3.51 20.13
CA GLU A 87 1.67 2.11 19.79
C GLU A 87 1.59 1.89 18.27
N LEU A 88 0.92 2.80 17.56
CA LEU A 88 0.83 2.75 16.11
C LEU A 88 2.19 2.95 15.41
N GLU A 89 3.08 3.77 15.97
CA GLU A 89 4.44 3.91 15.42
C GLU A 89 5.24 2.61 15.55
N LEU A 90 5.13 1.90 16.69
CA LEU A 90 5.75 0.58 16.85
C LEU A 90 5.21 -0.42 15.83
N GLU A 91 3.89 -0.46 15.62
CA GLU A 91 3.26 -1.29 14.59
C GLU A 91 3.76 -0.89 13.19
N ARG A 92 3.85 0.41 12.88
CA ARG A 92 4.34 0.90 11.58
C ARG A 92 5.78 0.48 11.32
N ILE A 93 6.66 0.55 12.33
CA ILE A 93 8.06 0.09 12.21
C ILE A 93 8.10 -1.40 11.83
N GLN A 94 7.27 -2.24 12.47
CA GLN A 94 7.19 -3.67 12.15
C GLN A 94 6.70 -3.89 10.71
N ARG A 95 5.60 -3.23 10.29
CA ARG A 95 5.10 -3.35 8.91
C ARG A 95 6.09 -2.82 7.88
N TRP A 96 6.84 -1.79 8.22
CA TRP A 96 7.87 -1.25 7.36
C TRP A 96 9.02 -2.23 7.14
N GLN A 97 9.38 -3.04 8.14
CA GLN A 97 10.38 -4.09 7.98
C GLN A 97 9.90 -5.19 7.01
N GLU A 98 8.62 -5.56 7.06
CA GLU A 98 8.02 -6.51 6.11
C GLU A 98 8.11 -5.99 4.67
N VAL A 99 7.82 -4.70 4.47
CA VAL A 99 7.97 -4.03 3.16
C VAL A 99 9.42 -4.03 2.70
N GLN A 100 10.39 -3.72 3.56
CA GLN A 100 11.81 -3.73 3.18
C GLN A 100 12.32 -5.13 2.80
N LEU A 101 11.77 -6.19 3.40
CA LEU A 101 12.17 -7.57 3.11
C LEU A 101 11.58 -8.11 1.80
N LEU A 102 10.38 -7.67 1.44
CA LEU A 102 9.61 -8.27 0.36
C LEU A 102 9.39 -7.35 -0.84
N GLY A 103 9.48 -6.04 -0.65
CA GLY A 103 9.09 -5.06 -1.64
C GLY A 103 10.17 -4.73 -2.67
N SER A 104 9.75 -4.12 -3.77
CA SER A 104 10.69 -3.57 -4.75
C SER A 104 11.43 -2.35 -4.21
N THR A 105 12.63 -2.09 -4.75
CA THR A 105 13.40 -0.87 -4.44
C THR A 105 12.56 0.40 -4.63
N HIS A 106 11.75 0.46 -5.70
CA HIS A 106 10.91 1.64 -5.95
C HIS A 106 9.82 1.83 -4.87
N ALA A 107 9.18 0.75 -4.42
CA ALA A 107 8.22 0.85 -3.32
C ALA A 107 8.90 1.27 -2.01
N ILE A 108 10.14 0.81 -1.77
CA ILE A 108 10.94 1.19 -0.61
C ILE A 108 11.26 2.69 -0.64
N GLU A 109 11.73 3.23 -1.78
CA GLU A 109 12.05 4.65 -1.94
C GLU A 109 10.85 5.56 -1.65
N VAL A 110 9.68 5.23 -2.20
CA VAL A 110 8.46 6.01 -1.95
C VAL A 110 7.99 5.87 -0.50
N GLY A 111 8.15 4.68 0.09
CA GLY A 111 7.81 4.43 1.48
C GLY A 111 8.72 5.16 2.48
N ASP A 112 10.01 5.33 2.18
CA ASP A 112 10.92 6.14 3.00
C ASP A 112 10.51 7.62 3.02
N GLU A 113 10.06 8.15 1.88
CA GLU A 113 9.50 9.51 1.82
C GLU A 113 8.20 9.61 2.60
N LEU A 114 7.32 8.60 2.49
CA LEU A 114 6.11 8.53 3.29
C LEU A 114 6.40 8.47 4.78
N ASN A 115 7.42 7.72 5.21
CA ASN A 115 7.86 7.65 6.62
C ASN A 115 8.28 9.01 7.16
N ARG A 116 9.06 9.78 6.39
CA ARG A 116 9.44 11.15 6.74
C ARG A 116 8.22 12.06 6.90
N CYS A 117 7.22 11.92 6.02
CA CYS A 117 5.96 12.64 6.16
C CYS A 117 5.17 12.22 7.42
N THR A 118 5.12 10.92 7.72
CA THR A 118 4.45 10.38 8.92
C THR A 118 5.07 10.94 10.20
N TRP A 119 6.41 10.94 10.32
CA TRP A 119 7.09 11.54 11.48
C TRP A 119 6.86 13.05 11.60
N THR A 120 6.80 13.75 10.46
CA THR A 120 6.49 15.19 10.47
C THR A 120 5.06 15.43 11.00
N LEU A 121 4.09 14.61 10.59
CA LEU A 121 2.72 14.66 11.13
C LEU A 121 2.68 14.33 12.62
N GLU A 122 3.50 13.40 13.10
CA GLU A 122 3.65 13.08 14.52
C GLU A 122 4.19 14.28 15.31
N TRP A 123 5.13 15.05 14.76
CA TRP A 123 5.63 16.27 15.42
C TRP A 123 4.53 17.32 15.61
N PHE A 124 3.62 17.47 14.65
CA PHE A 124 2.42 18.29 14.85
C PHE A 124 1.51 17.69 15.94
N ALA A 125 1.30 16.39 15.92
CA ALA A 125 0.53 15.69 16.94
C ALA A 125 1.17 15.74 18.33
N GLN A 126 2.46 16.03 18.45
CA GLN A 126 3.17 16.23 19.73
C GLN A 126 3.29 17.70 20.13
N ASP A 127 2.66 18.63 19.40
CA ASP A 127 2.79 20.09 19.58
C ASP A 127 4.19 20.67 19.33
N LYS A 128 5.10 19.88 18.75
CA LYS A 128 6.46 20.33 18.41
C LYS A 128 6.47 21.24 17.18
N LEU A 129 5.43 21.13 16.34
CA LEU A 129 5.14 22.01 15.21
C LEU A 129 3.70 22.49 15.32
N ASN A 130 3.43 23.76 15.01
CA ASN A 130 2.10 24.36 15.17
C ASN A 130 1.61 25.16 13.95
N SER A 131 2.49 25.43 12.97
CA SER A 131 2.18 26.15 11.73
C SER A 131 1.03 25.53 10.94
N VAL A 132 -0.01 26.31 10.65
CA VAL A 132 -1.19 25.86 9.90
C VAL A 132 -0.86 25.63 8.42
N SER A 133 -0.03 26.48 7.82
CA SER A 133 0.41 26.32 6.43
C SER A 133 1.20 25.03 6.25
N ASP A 134 2.10 24.74 7.19
CA ASP A 134 2.99 23.57 7.11
C ASP A 134 2.19 22.29 7.39
N TRP A 135 1.23 22.34 8.32
CA TRP A 135 0.27 21.26 8.53
C TRP A 135 -0.51 20.92 7.26
N ASN A 136 -1.03 21.93 6.55
CA ASN A 136 -1.76 21.72 5.31
C ASN A 136 -0.85 21.19 4.19
N LEU A 137 0.39 21.68 4.12
CA LEU A 137 1.38 21.20 3.17
C LEU A 137 1.70 19.72 3.38
N ILE A 138 2.07 19.33 4.59
CA ILE A 138 2.47 17.96 4.90
C ILE A 138 1.30 16.97 4.78
N ASN A 139 0.07 17.38 5.06
CA ASN A 139 -1.11 16.53 4.86
C ASN A 139 -1.36 16.22 3.38
N ARG A 140 -1.21 17.23 2.49
CA ARG A 140 -1.32 17.02 1.04
C ARG A 140 -0.22 16.09 0.55
N GLU A 141 1.00 16.28 1.04
CA GLU A 141 2.14 15.47 0.66
C GLU A 141 1.98 14.01 1.13
N ALA A 142 1.56 13.79 2.37
CA ALA A 142 1.24 12.47 2.89
C ALA A 142 0.10 11.77 2.13
N TYR A 143 -0.88 12.51 1.62
CA TYR A 143 -1.90 11.95 0.74
C TYR A 143 -1.30 11.50 -0.60
N ARG A 144 -0.51 12.37 -1.25
CA ARG A 144 0.19 12.07 -2.51
C ARG A 144 1.06 10.83 -2.36
N LEU A 145 1.90 10.76 -1.34
CA LEU A 145 2.84 9.66 -1.12
C LEU A 145 2.16 8.33 -0.84
N ARG A 146 1.03 8.29 -0.11
CA ARG A 146 0.26 7.03 0.05
C ARG A 146 -0.26 6.51 -1.28
N LYS A 147 -0.69 7.40 -2.17
CA LYS A 147 -1.15 7.04 -3.52
C LYS A 147 0.01 6.56 -4.40
N ASP A 148 1.15 7.23 -4.32
CA ASP A 148 2.35 6.86 -5.07
C ASP A 148 2.90 5.52 -4.57
N PHE A 149 2.90 5.28 -3.25
CA PHE A 149 3.25 3.99 -2.67
C PHE A 149 2.31 2.88 -3.15
N GLY A 150 0.99 3.14 -3.16
CA GLY A 150 0.02 2.20 -3.73
C GLY A 150 0.24 1.94 -5.22
N THR A 151 0.73 2.92 -5.98
CA THR A 151 1.09 2.76 -7.39
C THR A 151 2.36 1.92 -7.55
N ALA A 152 3.40 2.19 -6.76
CA ALA A 152 4.63 1.39 -6.73
C ALA A 152 4.35 -0.07 -6.34
N ALA A 153 3.50 -0.30 -5.34
CA ALA A 153 3.07 -1.63 -4.92
C ALA A 153 2.32 -2.39 -6.05
N ARG A 154 1.43 -1.71 -6.77
CA ARG A 154 0.72 -2.30 -7.92
C ARG A 154 1.66 -2.70 -9.04
N LEU A 155 2.64 -1.85 -9.35
CA LEU A 155 3.67 -2.14 -10.36
C LEU A 155 4.52 -3.35 -9.95
N ASP A 156 4.93 -3.42 -8.68
CA ASP A 156 5.71 -4.54 -8.14
C ASP A 156 4.95 -5.89 -8.15
N LEU A 157 3.63 -5.84 -7.97
CA LEU A 157 2.74 -7.01 -8.05
C LEU A 157 2.34 -7.36 -9.51
N GLY A 158 2.87 -6.66 -10.51
CA GLY A 158 2.55 -6.92 -11.92
C GLY A 158 1.10 -6.59 -12.30
N VAL A 159 0.40 -5.77 -11.51
CA VAL A 159 -0.97 -5.36 -11.81
C VAL A 159 -0.96 -4.41 -13.00
N THR A 160 -1.46 -4.88 -14.14
CA THR A 160 -1.52 -4.11 -15.38
C THR A 160 -2.69 -3.10 -15.35
N GLY A 161 -2.38 -1.85 -15.69
CA GLY A 161 -3.32 -0.72 -15.67
C GLY A 161 -2.60 0.57 -15.27
N HIS A 162 -3.01 1.70 -15.84
CA HIS A 162 -2.45 3.02 -15.54
C HIS A 162 -2.46 3.29 -14.02
N SER A 163 -1.54 4.14 -13.55
CA SER A 163 -1.48 4.61 -12.16
C SER A 163 -2.87 4.95 -11.65
N LEU A 164 -3.12 4.76 -10.34
CA LEU A 164 -4.41 5.15 -9.76
C LEU A 164 -4.68 6.59 -10.21
N PRO A 165 -5.77 6.89 -10.95
CA PRO A 165 -5.97 8.21 -11.53
C PRO A 165 -5.90 9.22 -10.41
N LYS A 166 -5.11 10.29 -10.54
CA LYS A 166 -5.23 11.44 -9.62
C LYS A 166 -6.72 11.78 -9.66
N PRO A 167 -7.46 11.68 -8.54
CA PRO A 167 -8.86 12.06 -8.60
C PRO A 167 -8.87 13.51 -9.08
N GLU A 168 -9.57 13.78 -10.18
CA GLU A 168 -9.69 15.12 -10.78
C GLU A 168 -10.13 16.16 -9.73
N TRP A 169 -10.91 15.66 -8.79
CA TRP A 169 -11.43 16.36 -7.64
C TRP A 169 -10.38 16.71 -6.57
N LEU A 170 -9.12 16.28 -6.63
CA LEU A 170 -8.15 16.61 -5.57
C LEU A 170 -7.91 18.13 -5.42
N ASP A 171 -8.09 18.88 -6.51
CA ASP A 171 -7.96 20.34 -6.52
C ASP A 171 -9.33 21.06 -6.45
N GLU A 172 -10.45 20.35 -6.66
CA GLU A 172 -11.81 20.92 -6.80
C GLU A 172 -12.82 20.42 -5.73
N TRP A 173 -12.57 19.25 -5.15
CA TRP A 173 -13.37 18.67 -4.08
C TRP A 173 -13.02 19.33 -2.77
N THR A 174 -13.99 20.05 -2.27
CA THR A 174 -14.08 20.35 -0.86
C THR A 174 -15.35 19.69 -0.33
N PRO A 175 -15.43 19.32 0.96
CA PRO A 175 -16.70 18.94 1.56
C PRO A 175 -17.80 19.96 1.28
N ARG A 176 -17.44 21.25 1.15
CA ARG A 176 -18.34 22.33 0.74
C ARG A 176 -18.88 22.14 -0.69
N ASN A 177 -18.03 21.94 -1.68
CA ASN A 177 -18.44 21.73 -3.07
C ASN A 177 -19.20 20.41 -3.24
N HIS A 178 -18.78 19.35 -2.54
CA HIS A 178 -19.50 18.08 -2.51
C HIS A 178 -20.92 18.25 -1.95
N LEU A 179 -21.06 18.94 -0.81
CA LEU A 179 -22.36 19.23 -0.22
C LEU A 179 -23.22 20.15 -1.10
N ALA A 180 -22.60 21.10 -1.81
CA ALA A 180 -23.30 21.92 -2.80
C ALA A 180 -23.87 21.04 -3.93
N ASN A 181 -23.06 20.15 -4.51
CA ASN A 181 -23.49 19.23 -5.56
C ASN A 181 -24.57 18.25 -5.08
N VAL A 182 -24.50 17.80 -3.83
CA VAL A 182 -25.54 16.94 -3.22
C VAL A 182 -26.85 17.70 -3.07
N ARG A 183 -26.82 18.95 -2.60
CA ARG A 183 -28.01 19.81 -2.46
C ARG A 183 -28.67 20.12 -3.81
N GLU A 184 -27.88 20.34 -4.84
CA GLU A 184 -28.38 20.60 -6.19
C GLU A 184 -29.15 19.38 -6.75
N ARG A 185 -28.60 18.16 -6.58
CA ARG A 185 -29.27 16.92 -6.99
C ARG A 185 -30.56 16.66 -6.22
N THR A 186 -30.62 17.00 -4.93
CA THR A 186 -31.82 16.77 -4.11
C THR A 186 -32.89 17.85 -4.28
N GLN A 187 -32.55 19.02 -4.84
CA GLN A 187 -33.49 20.12 -5.12
C GLN A 187 -34.07 20.07 -6.54
N THR A 188 -33.47 19.32 -7.46
CA THR A 188 -34.00 19.17 -8.82
C THR A 188 -35.07 18.07 -8.83
N PRO A 189 -36.37 18.36 -9.07
CA PRO A 189 -37.38 17.31 -9.17
C PRO A 189 -37.07 16.38 -10.37
N PRO A 190 -37.43 15.09 -10.31
CA PRO A 190 -37.23 14.20 -11.44
C PRO A 190 -37.97 14.78 -12.66
N VAL A 191 -37.24 14.99 -13.75
CA VAL A 191 -37.82 15.39 -15.03
C VAL A 191 -38.84 14.32 -15.41
N SER A 192 -40.10 14.74 -15.53
CA SER A 192 -41.24 13.90 -15.90
C SER A 192 -41.16 13.47 -17.35
#